data_AF-A0AAD0RFI9-F1
#
_entry.id   AF-A0AAD0RFI9-F1
#
_cell.length_a   1.000
_cell.length_b   1.000
_cell.length_c   1.000
_cell.angle_alpha   90.00
_cell.angle_beta   90.00
_cell.angle_gamma   90.00
#
_symmetry.space_group_name_H-M   'P 1'
#
loop_
_entity.id
_entity.type
_entity.pdbx_description
1 polymer ?
#
loop_
_entity_poly.entity_id
_entity_poly.type
_entity_poly.pdbx_seq_one_letter_code
_entity_poly.pdbx_strand_id
1 'polypeptide(L)'
;MYKTPFTVLSNSEAGLGAFVACQYDGSPVSGVSSNNKCYALPIALVQRLNQGAYHPSYNPLGTAGFSRSDMPDSQGHAVTWNSPALKQKPVSTQQCFDSDIARIPAGGIDWGSISVAYSGRPDQYKYHDAIYAGQVEDLRLSAKKLDVNELREETMRKAVAGTLRGKSKVPFTHIKKAGSFTKRSDTAYETHGSFNPSQWRLSFEVSNSTFGNSGGSFNGYKTGADKPSGDWVYYVGSNGQSFLSASIVHFSYGENQHYFLPWIEGDINGKILTSVRESIRQQVDEFFPIGTDIDVYVIKADEIDAEFDSLPWVDIIGSPENIAATFPDGVVGQWIPTIPDGTGKSYQLNKKAVSTSPTLYVTEDNGSTWIQTSSTIHPYANIRNVAPSAGNVELWCYEAKAKFTEAASLSKLLNMSSDVWSGNYSQPSLGNRLKESLIDKSGGADRDNPRGYYKLEYKNIGDIYISTRVEHQPKHTPITDLSPNTEAVKAIYSIVEKNGLMYFQLNGAELKYQYKEVLPVNSSILQAYSKGKLYHFVVGAFKGLVVQLLIDVTCIMEEKCYLNSEGEIVSFTTGNVIGIASSAKGSWGDDQTIPIISGENTKTDLNGNTVKVFCHHTLFPIGIAHNG
;
A
#
# COMPACT_ATOMS: atom_id res chain seq x y z
N MET A 1 6.38 -13.12 38.99
CA MET A 1 7.43 -12.61 38.07
C MET A 1 8.29 -11.66 38.90
N TYR A 2 9.53 -12.04 39.20
CA TYR A 2 10.44 -11.25 40.03
C TYR A 2 10.72 -9.92 39.34
N LYS A 3 10.52 -8.79 40.04
CA LYS A 3 10.87 -7.44 39.56
C LYS A 3 12.39 -7.32 39.57
N THR A 4 13.03 -7.63 38.44
CA THR A 4 14.38 -7.13 38.18
C THR A 4 14.21 -5.72 37.59
N PRO A 5 14.72 -4.66 38.25
CA PRO A 5 14.70 -3.33 37.66
C PRO A 5 15.61 -3.31 36.41
N PHE A 6 15.20 -2.55 35.39
CA PHE A 6 16.02 -2.24 34.23
C PHE A 6 16.31 -0.74 34.25
N THR A 7 17.57 -0.36 34.03
CA THR A 7 17.99 1.03 33.95
C THR A 7 18.43 1.34 32.53
N VAL A 8 17.93 2.45 31.99
CA VAL A 8 18.44 3.02 30.74
C VAL A 8 19.73 3.77 31.09
N LEU A 9 20.88 3.28 30.63
CA LEU A 9 22.14 4.00 30.81
C LEU A 9 22.15 5.20 29.85
N SER A 10 22.11 6.41 30.38
CA SER A 10 22.19 7.67 29.61
C SER A 10 23.62 8.11 29.30
N ASN A 11 24.63 7.29 29.59
CA ASN A 11 26.02 7.73 29.53
C ASN A 11 26.72 7.16 28.29
N SER A 12 26.81 8.03 27.28
CA SER A 12 27.85 8.29 26.26
C SER A 12 28.78 7.20 25.68
N GLU A 13 28.71 5.92 26.06
CA GLU A 13 29.53 4.86 25.43
C GLU A 13 28.72 3.67 24.89
N ALA A 14 27.47 3.50 25.33
CA ALA A 14 26.49 2.66 24.66
C ALA A 14 25.38 3.59 24.16
N GLY A 15 25.21 3.68 22.84
CA GLY A 15 24.24 4.57 22.21
C GLY A 15 22.86 4.52 22.86
N LEU A 16 22.19 5.67 22.90
CA LEU A 16 20.80 5.84 23.35
C LEU A 16 19.94 4.64 22.92
N GLY A 17 19.43 3.87 23.90
CA GLY A 17 18.52 2.75 23.66
C GLY A 17 19.01 1.35 24.06
N ALA A 18 20.22 1.19 24.62
CA ALA A 18 20.67 -0.10 25.13
C ALA A 18 20.12 -0.39 26.55
N PHE A 19 19.33 -1.46 26.69
CA PHE A 19 18.85 -1.95 27.99
C PHE A 19 19.86 -2.93 28.59
N VAL A 20 20.30 -2.68 29.83
CA VAL A 20 21.18 -3.59 30.59
C VAL A 20 20.43 -4.07 31.83
N ALA A 21 20.51 -5.37 32.14
CA ALA A 21 19.99 -5.91 33.39
C ALA A 21 20.80 -5.34 34.56
N CYS A 22 20.12 -4.71 35.53
CA CYS A 22 20.77 -4.10 36.68
C CYS A 22 20.22 -4.64 38.01
N GLN A 23 21.02 -4.50 39.06
CA GLN A 23 20.60 -4.70 40.44
C GLN A 23 19.67 -3.55 40.86
N TYR A 24 19.07 -3.69 42.05
CA TYR A 24 18.17 -2.67 42.60
C TYR A 24 18.83 -1.31 42.81
N ASP A 25 20.16 -1.26 42.90
CA ASP A 25 20.98 -0.07 43.03
C ASP A 25 21.44 0.52 41.67
N GLY A 26 20.99 -0.05 40.55
CA GLY A 26 21.34 0.41 39.20
C GLY A 26 22.70 -0.09 38.69
N SER A 27 23.43 -0.89 39.48
CA SER A 27 24.69 -1.50 39.01
C SER A 27 24.41 -2.58 37.97
N PRO A 28 25.17 -2.64 36.84
CA PRO A 28 24.99 -3.67 35.83
C PRO A 28 25.35 -5.05 36.40
N VAL A 29 24.55 -6.07 36.10
CA VAL A 29 24.74 -7.42 36.65
C VAL A 29 25.06 -8.38 35.52
N SER A 30 26.18 -9.11 35.64
CA SER A 30 26.47 -10.21 34.72
C SER A 30 25.66 -11.45 35.09
N GLY A 31 25.11 -12.15 34.09
CA GLY A 31 24.49 -13.47 34.29
C GLY A 31 22.99 -13.51 34.61
N VAL A 32 22.26 -12.40 34.59
CA VAL A 32 20.80 -12.38 34.88
C VAL A 32 19.91 -12.50 33.62
N SER A 33 20.50 -12.59 32.44
CA SER A 33 19.77 -12.76 31.19
C SER A 33 20.34 -13.91 30.35
N SER A 34 19.46 -14.57 29.58
CA SER A 34 19.85 -15.66 28.69
C SER A 34 20.91 -15.16 27.70
N ASN A 35 22.14 -15.69 27.79
CA ASN A 35 23.30 -15.30 26.99
C ASN A 35 23.69 -13.80 27.10
N ASN A 36 23.46 -13.15 28.23
CA ASN A 36 23.69 -11.70 28.41
C ASN A 36 22.91 -10.82 27.41
N LYS A 37 21.80 -11.33 26.84
CA LYS A 37 20.94 -10.60 25.90
C LYS A 37 19.62 -10.22 26.57
N CYS A 38 19.15 -8.99 26.32
CA CYS A 38 17.83 -8.53 26.72
C CYS A 38 16.94 -8.36 25.48
N TYR A 39 15.69 -8.80 25.57
CA TYR A 39 14.70 -8.67 24.51
C TYR A 39 13.49 -7.91 25.05
N ALA A 40 13.07 -6.87 24.34
CA ALA A 40 11.84 -6.15 24.61
C ALA A 40 10.80 -6.50 23.55
N LEU A 41 9.61 -6.92 23.98
CA LEU A 41 8.46 -7.11 23.10
C LEU A 41 7.50 -5.93 23.31
N PRO A 42 7.31 -5.04 22.32
CA PRO A 42 6.29 -4.01 22.42
C PRO A 42 4.91 -4.68 22.44
N ILE A 43 4.14 -4.46 23.52
CA ILE A 43 2.80 -5.05 23.71
C ILE A 43 1.67 -4.05 23.51
N ALA A 44 1.97 -2.76 23.50
CA ALA A 44 0.98 -1.71 23.27
C ALA A 44 1.66 -0.42 22.84
N LEU A 45 0.94 0.43 22.12
CA LEU A 45 1.24 1.86 22.03
C LEU A 45 0.43 2.58 23.10
N VAL A 46 1.07 3.50 23.81
CA VAL A 46 0.42 4.29 24.85
C VAL A 46 0.56 5.75 24.48
N GLN A 47 -0.54 6.35 24.03
CA GLN A 47 -0.58 7.78 23.75
C GLN A 47 -0.74 8.55 25.07
N ARG A 48 0.35 9.16 25.56
CA ARG A 48 0.29 9.95 26.80
C ARG A 48 -0.35 11.32 26.59
N LEU A 49 -0.96 11.82 27.65
CA LEU A 49 -1.28 13.24 27.77
C LEU A 49 0.03 14.03 27.98
N ASN A 50 0.00 15.32 27.69
CA ASN A 50 1.15 16.19 27.88
C ASN A 50 1.01 17.05 29.14
N GLN A 51 2.14 17.63 29.56
CA GLN A 51 2.27 18.42 30.78
C GLN A 51 1.73 19.85 30.65
N GLY A 52 1.37 20.29 29.44
CA GLY A 52 0.77 21.59 29.23
C GLY A 52 -0.60 21.69 29.90
N ALA A 53 -1.11 22.91 30.08
CA ALA A 53 -2.42 23.13 30.65
C ALA A 53 -3.53 22.66 29.70
N TYR A 54 -4.58 22.08 30.26
CA TYR A 54 -5.68 21.55 29.47
C TYR A 54 -6.57 22.64 28.91
N HIS A 55 -6.74 22.66 27.59
CA HIS A 55 -7.76 23.45 26.93
C HIS A 55 -8.48 22.57 25.90
N PRO A 56 -9.83 22.54 25.84
CA PRO A 56 -10.57 21.63 24.96
C PRO A 56 -10.21 21.79 23.48
N SER A 57 -9.80 23.00 23.06
CA SER A 57 -9.43 23.27 21.66
C SER A 57 -7.93 23.44 21.42
N TYR A 58 -7.18 23.98 22.39
CA TYR A 58 -5.78 24.39 22.15
C TYR A 58 -4.78 23.36 22.66
N ASN A 59 -5.15 22.61 23.69
CA ASN A 59 -4.34 21.51 24.17
C ASN A 59 -5.27 20.44 24.77
N PRO A 60 -6.03 19.72 23.93
CA PRO A 60 -6.97 18.70 24.38
C PRO A 60 -6.25 17.52 25.06
N LEU A 61 -4.92 17.42 24.89
CA LEU A 61 -4.06 16.46 25.55
C LEU A 61 -3.33 17.04 26.77
N GLY A 62 -3.51 18.31 27.13
CA GLY A 62 -2.91 18.93 28.31
C GLY A 62 -3.56 18.46 29.60
N THR A 63 -2.85 18.55 30.73
CA THR A 63 -3.30 18.08 32.05
C THR A 63 -3.13 19.10 33.16
N ALA A 64 -2.22 20.06 33.00
CA ALA A 64 -2.01 21.10 33.98
C ALA A 64 -3.21 22.05 34.07
N GLY A 65 -3.31 22.76 35.19
CA GLY A 65 -4.18 23.91 35.32
C GLY A 65 -3.48 25.17 34.84
N PHE A 66 -4.21 26.26 34.82
CA PHE A 66 -3.70 27.59 34.51
C PHE A 66 -3.49 28.42 35.77
N SER A 67 -2.57 29.38 35.68
CA SER A 67 -2.29 30.36 36.73
C SER A 67 -3.55 31.16 37.09
N ARG A 68 -3.69 31.50 38.37
CA ARG A 68 -4.80 32.31 38.86
C ARG A 68 -4.48 33.80 38.85
N SER A 69 -5.48 34.66 38.67
CA SER A 69 -5.33 36.12 38.68
C SER A 69 -5.15 36.69 40.09
N ASP A 70 -5.77 36.06 41.09
CA ASP A 70 -5.71 36.46 42.51
C ASP A 70 -4.45 35.97 43.23
N MET A 71 -3.77 34.96 42.67
CA MET A 71 -2.52 34.40 43.21
C MET A 71 -1.56 34.03 42.05
N PRO A 72 -1.07 35.01 41.27
CA PRO A 72 -0.32 34.77 40.04
C PRO A 72 1.05 34.10 40.28
N ASP A 73 1.60 34.21 41.48
CA ASP A 73 2.90 33.62 41.86
C ASP A 73 2.75 32.32 42.67
N SER A 74 1.52 31.91 43.00
CA SER A 74 1.28 30.67 43.75
C SER A 74 1.43 29.45 42.85
N GLN A 75 2.49 28.69 43.06
CA GLN A 75 2.77 27.41 42.41
C GLN A 75 1.76 26.31 42.82
N GLY A 76 1.03 26.48 43.93
CA GLY A 76 0.11 25.46 44.47
C GLY A 76 -1.36 25.59 44.05
N HIS A 77 -1.74 26.73 43.47
CA HIS A 77 -3.13 27.01 43.12
C HIS A 77 -3.27 27.32 41.63
N ALA A 78 -3.89 26.38 40.91
CA ALA A 78 -4.26 26.55 39.51
C ALA A 78 -5.78 26.49 39.35
N VAL A 79 -6.25 26.86 38.16
CA VAL A 79 -7.66 26.82 37.79
C VAL A 79 -7.84 26.16 36.43
N THR A 80 -9.04 25.67 36.16
CA THR A 80 -9.43 25.17 34.85
C THR A 80 -9.53 26.33 33.85
N TRP A 81 -9.42 26.01 32.56
CA TRP A 81 -9.47 26.99 31.46
C TRP A 81 -10.71 27.89 31.46
N ASN A 82 -11.82 27.43 32.05
CA ASN A 82 -13.10 28.12 32.11
C ASN A 82 -13.36 28.84 33.45
N SER A 83 -12.38 28.88 34.36
CA SER A 83 -12.56 29.54 35.65
C SER A 83 -12.57 31.07 35.51
N PRO A 84 -13.42 31.78 36.26
CA PRO A 84 -13.39 33.25 36.33
C PRO A 84 -12.11 33.79 37.00
N ALA A 85 -11.40 32.98 37.78
CA ALA A 85 -10.16 33.37 38.47
C ALA A 85 -8.89 33.10 37.65
N LEU A 86 -9.02 32.87 36.35
CA LEU A 86 -7.91 32.62 35.44
C LEU A 86 -7.09 33.89 35.23
N LYS A 87 -5.75 33.81 35.38
CA LYS A 87 -4.81 34.94 35.17
C LYS A 87 -4.92 35.47 33.75
N GLN A 88 -4.91 34.55 32.79
CA GLN A 88 -4.96 34.84 31.37
C GLN A 88 -5.62 33.69 30.64
N LYS A 89 -6.59 34.01 29.77
CA LYS A 89 -7.21 33.03 28.88
C LYS A 89 -6.19 32.60 27.82
N PRO A 90 -5.89 31.30 27.67
CA PRO A 90 -5.05 30.82 26.58
C PRO A 90 -5.76 31.08 25.26
N VAL A 91 -5.01 31.54 24.26
CA VAL A 91 -5.51 31.77 22.89
C VAL A 91 -4.80 30.90 21.85
N SER A 92 -3.83 30.08 22.27
CA SER A 92 -3.09 29.17 21.39
C SER A 92 -2.62 27.93 22.11
N THR A 93 -2.25 26.90 21.33
CA THR A 93 -1.59 25.70 21.85
C THR A 93 -0.31 26.05 22.59
N GLN A 94 0.51 26.97 22.06
CA GLN A 94 1.77 27.39 22.70
C GLN A 94 1.58 27.94 24.11
N GLN A 95 0.53 28.76 24.33
CA GLN A 95 0.25 29.31 25.67
C GLN A 95 -0.22 28.27 26.68
N CYS A 96 -0.68 27.11 26.20
CA CYS A 96 -0.91 25.97 27.08
C CYS A 96 0.40 25.33 27.54
N PHE A 97 1.53 25.65 26.91
CA PHE A 97 2.89 25.21 27.27
C PHE A 97 3.76 26.33 27.86
N ASP A 98 3.20 27.52 28.06
CA ASP A 98 3.90 28.68 28.59
C ASP A 98 3.82 28.68 30.12
N SER A 99 4.96 28.62 30.81
CA SER A 99 5.03 28.62 32.28
C SER A 99 4.46 29.87 32.94
N ASP A 100 4.30 30.98 32.21
CA ASP A 100 3.73 32.22 32.73
C ASP A 100 2.19 32.18 32.85
N ILE A 101 1.56 31.27 32.08
CA ILE A 101 0.11 31.13 31.93
C ILE A 101 -0.36 29.76 32.43
N ALA A 102 0.34 28.70 32.06
CA ALA A 102 0.10 27.32 32.43
C ALA A 102 0.98 26.90 33.62
N ARG A 103 0.41 26.15 34.56
CA ARG A 103 1.15 25.63 35.73
C ARG A 103 1.85 24.32 35.39
N ILE A 104 2.87 24.43 34.55
CA ILE A 104 3.73 23.34 34.09
C ILE A 104 4.89 23.23 35.08
N PRO A 105 5.42 22.02 35.37
CA PRO A 105 6.47 21.86 36.37
C PRO A 105 7.73 22.68 36.06
N ALA A 106 7.88 23.81 36.74
CA ALA A 106 9.09 24.61 36.84
C ALA A 106 9.31 24.97 38.32
N GLY A 107 9.77 24.00 39.11
CA GLY A 107 10.16 24.17 40.52
C GLY A 107 9.03 24.27 41.56
N GLY A 108 7.80 23.84 41.23
CA GLY A 108 6.60 23.94 42.08
C GLY A 108 5.74 22.66 42.15
N ILE A 109 4.45 22.81 42.50
CA ILE A 109 3.48 21.69 42.54
C ILE A 109 3.11 21.27 41.10
N ASP A 110 3.34 20.00 40.77
CA ASP A 110 3.17 19.44 39.41
C ASP A 110 1.69 19.15 39.07
N TRP A 111 1.00 20.16 38.57
CA TRP A 111 -0.40 20.02 38.14
C TRP A 111 -0.51 19.12 36.91
N GLY A 112 -1.48 18.21 36.96
CA GLY A 112 -1.62 17.17 35.96
C GLY A 112 -0.76 15.94 36.23
N SER A 113 0.01 15.88 37.32
CA SER A 113 0.61 14.63 37.79
C SER A 113 -0.33 13.86 38.72
N ILE A 114 -0.38 12.55 38.56
CA ILE A 114 -1.13 11.63 39.43
C ILE A 114 -0.60 11.67 40.87
N SER A 115 0.68 12.01 41.07
CA SER A 115 1.31 12.09 42.39
C SER A 115 0.74 13.21 43.27
N VAL A 116 0.27 14.29 42.63
CA VAL A 116 -0.30 15.46 43.31
C VAL A 116 -1.83 15.44 43.25
N ALA A 117 -2.42 14.64 42.34
CA ALA A 117 -3.85 14.46 42.14
C ALA A 117 -4.65 15.71 41.73
N TYR A 118 -3.98 16.82 41.37
CA TYR A 118 -4.62 18.00 40.78
C TYR A 118 -4.56 17.94 39.24
N SER A 119 -5.62 18.40 38.58
CA SER A 119 -5.72 18.42 37.12
C SER A 119 -6.54 19.60 36.63
N GLY A 120 -6.11 20.20 35.52
CA GLY A 120 -6.90 21.20 34.80
C GLY A 120 -7.99 20.59 33.91
N ARG A 121 -8.05 19.25 33.79
CA ARG A 121 -9.04 18.54 32.96
C ARG A 121 -10.36 18.32 33.71
N PRO A 122 -11.52 18.55 33.08
CA PRO A 122 -12.81 18.24 33.64
C PRO A 122 -13.26 16.79 33.38
N ASP A 123 -12.68 16.10 32.40
CA ASP A 123 -13.09 14.75 31.97
C ASP A 123 -12.36 13.61 32.72
N GLN A 124 -12.58 12.36 32.33
CA GLN A 124 -12.03 11.17 32.99
C GLN A 124 -10.50 11.01 32.82
N TYR A 125 -9.90 11.73 31.88
CA TYR A 125 -8.47 11.75 31.65
C TYR A 125 -7.91 12.92 32.47
N LYS A 126 -7.17 12.69 33.55
CA LYS A 126 -6.74 13.75 34.48
C LYS A 126 -5.24 14.02 34.44
N TYR A 127 -4.41 13.00 34.23
CA TYR A 127 -2.99 13.08 34.54
C TYR A 127 -2.08 12.63 33.40
N HIS A 128 -0.94 13.29 33.19
CA HIS A 128 -0.02 13.02 32.07
C HIS A 128 0.90 11.83 32.29
N ASP A 129 1.11 11.49 33.55
CA ASP A 129 1.85 10.33 34.02
C ASP A 129 0.95 9.12 34.32
N ALA A 130 -0.38 9.27 34.19
CA ALA A 130 -1.33 8.17 34.21
C ALA A 130 -1.52 7.55 32.81
N ILE A 131 -1.84 6.26 32.78
CA ILE A 131 -2.20 5.54 31.57
C ILE A 131 -3.69 5.20 31.64
N TYR A 132 -4.47 5.75 30.72
CA TYR A 132 -5.92 5.51 30.66
C TYR A 132 -6.26 4.46 29.60
N ALA A 133 -7.32 3.68 29.84
CA ALA A 133 -7.70 2.58 28.94
C ALA A 133 -7.92 3.03 27.48
N GLY A 134 -8.53 4.20 27.25
CA GLY A 134 -8.75 4.74 25.91
C GLY A 134 -7.50 5.27 25.20
N GLN A 135 -6.33 5.24 25.85
CA GLN A 135 -5.05 5.68 25.30
C GLN A 135 -4.10 4.53 24.96
N VAL A 136 -4.52 3.31 25.27
CA VAL A 136 -3.73 2.10 25.05
C VAL A 136 -4.24 1.46 23.77
N GLU A 137 -3.41 1.48 22.75
CA GLU A 137 -3.58 0.61 21.59
C GLU A 137 -2.85 -0.70 21.87
N ASP A 138 -3.60 -1.79 21.96
CA ASP A 138 -3.04 -3.11 22.21
C ASP A 138 -2.37 -3.68 20.95
N LEU A 139 -1.05 -3.85 20.99
CA LEU A 139 -0.27 -4.43 19.90
C LEU A 139 -0.18 -5.96 20.00
N ARG A 140 -0.67 -6.54 21.10
CA ARG A 140 -0.66 -8.00 21.28
C ARG A 140 -1.62 -8.62 20.27
N LEU A 141 -1.24 -9.79 19.78
CA LEU A 141 -2.19 -10.64 19.09
C LEU A 141 -3.33 -10.97 20.06
N SER A 142 -4.57 -10.83 19.59
CA SER A 142 -5.74 -11.20 20.38
C SER A 142 -5.60 -12.64 20.87
N ALA A 143 -5.66 -12.82 22.19
CA ALA A 143 -5.74 -14.14 22.81
C ALA A 143 -7.16 -14.72 22.77
N LYS A 144 -8.14 -13.98 22.24
CA LYS A 144 -9.49 -14.52 22.04
C LYS A 144 -9.43 -15.60 20.97
N LYS A 145 -10.16 -16.69 21.20
CA LYS A 145 -10.38 -17.72 20.19
C LYS A 145 -11.07 -17.09 18.98
N LEU A 146 -10.37 -17.05 17.86
CA LEU A 146 -10.91 -16.58 16.58
C LEU A 146 -11.65 -17.73 15.90
N ASP A 147 -12.74 -17.42 15.21
CA ASP A 147 -13.35 -18.39 14.31
C ASP A 147 -12.42 -18.61 13.11
N VAL A 148 -11.96 -19.85 12.95
CA VAL A 148 -10.93 -20.18 11.97
C VAL A 148 -11.47 -20.06 10.53
N ASN A 149 -12.77 -20.27 10.31
CA ASN A 149 -13.37 -20.13 8.98
C ASN A 149 -13.49 -18.65 8.60
N GLU A 150 -14.00 -17.82 9.52
CA GLU A 150 -14.11 -16.39 9.30
C GLU A 150 -12.73 -15.75 9.05
N LEU A 151 -11.76 -16.11 9.89
CA LEU A 151 -10.38 -15.65 9.75
C LEU A 151 -9.78 -16.05 8.40
N ARG A 152 -10.01 -17.28 7.93
CA ARG A 152 -9.53 -17.75 6.61
C ARG A 152 -10.10 -16.89 5.48
N GLU A 153 -11.41 -16.67 5.45
CA GLU A 153 -12.09 -15.94 4.38
C GLU A 153 -11.75 -14.45 4.39
N GLU A 154 -11.65 -13.83 5.56
CA GLU A 154 -11.18 -12.45 5.69
C GLU A 154 -9.74 -12.31 5.22
N THR A 155 -8.86 -13.23 5.61
CA THR A 155 -7.43 -13.18 5.28
C THR A 155 -7.21 -13.37 3.77
N MET A 156 -7.89 -14.32 3.13
CA MET A 156 -7.79 -14.50 1.68
C MET A 156 -8.29 -13.27 0.91
N ARG A 157 -9.40 -12.66 1.34
CA ARG A 157 -9.90 -11.41 0.74
C ARG A 157 -8.88 -10.29 0.83
N LYS A 158 -8.23 -10.11 1.99
CA LYS A 158 -7.14 -9.14 2.15
C LYS A 158 -5.93 -9.47 1.28
N ALA A 159 -5.58 -10.75 1.13
CA ALA A 159 -4.47 -11.20 0.28
C ALA A 159 -4.71 -10.82 -1.18
N VAL A 160 -5.91 -11.11 -1.70
CA VAL A 160 -6.32 -10.75 -3.05
C VAL A 160 -6.42 -9.23 -3.20
N ALA A 161 -6.96 -8.51 -2.21
CA ALA A 161 -7.04 -7.06 -2.21
C ALA A 161 -5.67 -6.36 -2.06
N GLY A 162 -4.59 -7.11 -1.82
CA GLY A 162 -3.26 -6.55 -1.57
C GLY A 162 -3.16 -5.75 -0.26
N THR A 163 -4.16 -5.87 0.62
CA THR A 163 -4.27 -5.21 1.93
C THR A 163 -3.93 -6.14 3.09
N LEU A 164 -3.48 -7.37 2.80
CA LEU A 164 -3.08 -8.31 3.83
C LEU A 164 -1.92 -7.75 4.65
N ARG A 165 -2.05 -7.91 5.97
CA ARG A 165 -1.24 -7.33 7.04
C ARG A 165 0.22 -7.08 6.65
N GLY A 166 0.55 -5.81 6.43
CA GLY A 166 1.86 -5.22 6.73
C GLY A 166 1.80 -4.48 8.08
N LYS A 167 2.85 -3.75 8.47
CA LYS A 167 2.77 -2.80 9.60
C LYS A 167 1.62 -1.78 9.34
N SER A 168 1.12 -1.09 10.37
CA SER A 168 0.05 -0.11 10.14
C SER A 168 0.55 1.05 9.28
N LYS A 169 -0.35 1.63 8.47
CA LYS A 169 -0.15 2.98 7.94
C LYS A 169 -0.11 3.96 9.11
N VAL A 170 0.76 4.95 9.04
CA VAL A 170 0.90 5.95 10.09
C VAL A 170 0.33 7.27 9.56
N PRO A 171 -0.48 8.02 10.31
CA PRO A 171 -0.86 9.37 9.89
C PRO A 171 0.37 10.27 9.88
N PHE A 172 0.57 10.99 8.78
CA PHE A 172 1.64 11.98 8.62
C PHE A 172 1.07 13.31 8.12
N THR A 173 1.60 14.41 8.66
CA THR A 173 1.13 15.76 8.35
C THR A 173 2.20 16.52 7.58
N HIS A 174 1.88 16.93 6.35
CA HIS A 174 2.71 17.82 5.54
C HIS A 174 2.27 19.27 5.75
N ILE A 175 3.23 20.16 6.05
CA ILE A 175 2.97 21.60 6.22
C ILE A 175 3.78 22.36 5.16
N LYS A 176 3.11 23.19 4.36
CA LYS A 176 3.75 24.03 3.33
C LYS A 176 3.28 25.47 3.47
N LYS A 177 4.20 26.44 3.50
CA LYS A 177 3.86 27.86 3.36
C LYS A 177 3.42 28.14 1.92
N ALA A 178 2.17 28.52 1.73
CA ALA A 178 1.57 28.84 0.43
C ALA A 178 1.87 30.26 -0.01
N GLY A 179 1.94 31.20 0.94
CA GLY A 179 2.27 32.59 0.67
C GLY A 179 2.13 33.46 1.92
N SER A 180 2.23 34.77 1.73
CA SER A 180 2.05 35.77 2.78
C SER A 180 1.53 37.08 2.21
N PHE A 181 0.94 37.92 3.07
CA PHE A 181 0.47 39.27 2.73
C PHE A 181 0.25 40.11 4.00
N THR A 182 0.17 41.43 3.88
CA THR A 182 -0.22 42.35 4.96
C THR A 182 -1.69 42.73 4.82
N LYS A 183 -2.52 42.60 5.86
CA LYS A 183 -3.93 43.04 5.84
C LYS A 183 -4.07 44.57 5.85
N ARG A 184 -5.02 45.13 5.09
CA ARG A 184 -5.18 46.58 4.85
C ARG A 184 -6.58 47.12 5.11
N SER A 185 -7.61 46.29 5.11
CA SER A 185 -8.97 46.72 5.45
C SER A 185 -9.57 45.86 6.56
N ASP A 186 -10.73 46.29 7.05
CA ASP A 186 -11.64 45.43 7.79
C ASP A 186 -12.13 44.30 6.89
N THR A 187 -12.47 43.18 7.51
CA THR A 187 -12.98 42.00 6.82
C THR A 187 -14.42 42.26 6.42
N ALA A 188 -14.75 42.01 5.17
CA ALA A 188 -16.07 42.19 4.57
C ALA A 188 -16.69 40.86 4.16
N TYR A 189 -18.02 40.86 4.02
CA TYR A 189 -18.74 39.78 3.35
C TYR A 189 -18.84 40.03 1.87
N GLU A 190 -18.69 38.96 1.11
CA GLU A 190 -19.10 38.94 -0.27
C GLU A 190 -20.05 37.80 -0.55
N THR A 191 -21.13 38.14 -1.24
CA THR A 191 -22.10 37.18 -1.79
C THR A 191 -22.09 37.28 -3.30
N HIS A 192 -21.93 36.16 -4.01
CA HIS A 192 -22.00 36.14 -5.46
C HIS A 192 -22.66 34.85 -5.94
N GLY A 193 -23.62 34.98 -6.85
CA GLY A 193 -24.40 33.84 -7.37
C GLY A 193 -23.62 32.84 -8.23
N SER A 194 -22.32 33.08 -8.47
CA SER A 194 -21.48 32.29 -9.39
C SER A 194 -20.28 31.65 -8.70
N PHE A 195 -20.10 31.84 -7.38
CA PHE A 195 -18.98 31.25 -6.66
C PHE A 195 -19.34 29.82 -6.22
N ASN A 196 -18.57 28.86 -6.73
CA ASN A 196 -18.57 27.46 -6.31
C ASN A 196 -17.39 27.30 -5.33
N PRO A 197 -17.56 26.77 -4.10
CA PRO A 197 -18.66 25.91 -3.62
C PRO A 197 -19.70 26.60 -2.73
N SER A 198 -19.55 27.89 -2.44
CA SER A 198 -20.36 28.62 -1.45
C SER A 198 -20.82 29.96 -2.02
N GLN A 199 -22.09 30.31 -1.75
CA GLN A 199 -22.69 31.59 -2.14
C GLN A 199 -22.09 32.80 -1.40
N TRP A 200 -21.13 32.59 -0.48
CA TRP A 200 -20.48 33.63 0.29
C TRP A 200 -19.00 33.34 0.60
N ARG A 201 -18.24 34.40 0.91
CA ARG A 201 -16.84 34.36 1.36
C ARG A 201 -16.51 35.57 2.24
N LEU A 202 -15.41 35.51 2.98
CA LEU A 202 -14.83 36.68 3.64
C LEU A 202 -13.73 37.28 2.76
N SER A 203 -13.63 38.61 2.76
CA SER A 203 -12.62 39.34 2.01
C SER A 203 -12.01 40.48 2.81
N PHE A 204 -10.79 40.86 2.48
CA PHE A 204 -10.18 42.12 2.92
C PHE A 204 -9.09 42.54 1.94
N GLU A 205 -8.78 43.83 1.94
CA GLU A 205 -7.65 44.36 1.19
C GLU A 205 -6.33 43.92 1.80
N VAL A 206 -5.32 43.74 0.96
CA VAL A 206 -3.98 43.29 1.31
C VAL A 206 -2.91 44.13 0.61
N SER A 207 -1.67 44.01 1.06
CA SER A 207 -0.48 44.48 0.34
C SER A 207 0.65 43.47 0.49
N ASN A 208 1.76 43.66 -0.22
CA ASN A 208 2.96 42.79 -0.11
C ASN A 208 2.64 41.30 -0.29
N SER A 209 1.63 40.98 -1.11
CA SER A 209 1.21 39.60 -1.33
C SER A 209 2.27 38.85 -2.12
N THR A 210 2.67 37.68 -1.63
CA THR A 210 3.53 36.75 -2.37
C THR A 210 2.73 35.80 -3.26
N PHE A 211 1.39 35.86 -3.20
CA PHE A 211 0.55 35.15 -4.14
C PHE A 211 0.64 35.85 -5.50
N GLY A 212 1.21 35.18 -6.51
CA GLY A 212 1.50 35.80 -7.82
C GLY A 212 0.26 36.42 -8.50
N ASN A 213 0.49 37.43 -9.35
CA ASN A 213 -0.55 38.20 -10.07
C ASN A 213 -1.41 37.42 -11.07
N SER A 214 -1.23 36.11 -11.20
CA SER A 214 -1.91 35.28 -12.20
C SER A 214 -2.74 34.22 -11.49
N GLY A 215 -4.04 34.51 -11.26
CA GLY A 215 -5.14 33.54 -11.19
C GLY A 215 -4.89 32.21 -10.47
N GLY A 216 -4.01 32.18 -9.46
CA GLY A 216 -3.63 30.99 -8.73
C GLY A 216 -4.73 30.64 -7.74
N SER A 217 -5.91 30.28 -8.24
CA SER A 217 -6.99 29.74 -7.43
C SER A 217 -6.49 28.43 -6.81
N PHE A 218 -5.99 28.46 -5.58
CA PHE A 218 -5.72 27.25 -4.84
C PHE A 218 -7.06 26.68 -4.35
N ASN A 219 -7.71 25.98 -5.27
CA ASN A 219 -8.97 25.30 -5.05
C ASN A 219 -8.74 24.05 -4.17
N GLY A 220 -8.57 24.24 -2.87
CA GLY A 220 -8.54 23.18 -1.85
C GLY A 220 -9.92 22.51 -1.66
N TYR A 221 -10.63 22.24 -2.74
CA TYR A 221 -12.00 21.76 -2.72
C TYR A 221 -12.07 20.26 -2.49
N LYS A 222 -12.50 19.81 -1.30
CA LYS A 222 -13.31 18.58 -1.13
C LYS A 222 -14.25 18.72 0.08
N THR A 223 -15.53 19.01 -0.17
CA THR A 223 -16.59 18.95 0.84
C THR A 223 -17.05 17.50 1.08
N GLY A 224 -17.25 17.11 2.34
CA GLY A 224 -17.77 15.80 2.75
C GLY A 224 -17.78 15.63 4.27
N ALA A 225 -18.82 15.00 4.82
CA ALA A 225 -19.07 14.88 6.27
C ALA A 225 -18.09 13.96 7.03
N ASP A 226 -17.33 13.14 6.31
CA ASP A 226 -16.47 12.11 6.89
C ASP A 226 -15.05 12.19 6.34
N LYS A 227 -14.15 13.10 6.77
CA LYS A 227 -12.71 12.95 6.47
C LYS A 227 -11.73 13.49 7.53
N PRO A 228 -10.85 12.62 8.06
CA PRO A 228 -9.57 12.97 8.68
C PRO A 228 -8.46 13.34 7.67
N SER A 229 -8.71 13.32 6.35
CA SER A 229 -7.67 13.31 5.29
C SER A 229 -7.78 14.45 4.25
N GLY A 230 -8.24 15.64 4.66
CA GLY A 230 -8.36 16.82 3.80
C GLY A 230 -7.17 17.78 3.92
N ASP A 231 -6.95 18.61 2.89
CA ASP A 231 -6.00 19.73 2.94
C ASP A 231 -6.64 20.89 3.74
N TRP A 232 -6.02 21.31 4.83
CA TRP A 232 -6.45 22.44 5.67
C TRP A 232 -5.65 23.70 5.33
N VAL A 233 -6.27 24.88 5.47
CA VAL A 233 -5.57 26.15 5.32
C VAL A 233 -5.46 26.84 6.68
N TYR A 234 -4.26 27.26 7.04
CA TYR A 234 -3.97 27.90 8.32
C TYR A 234 -3.31 29.26 8.10
N TYR A 235 -3.91 30.31 8.63
CA TYR A 235 -3.37 31.66 8.61
C TYR A 235 -2.64 31.92 9.93
N VAL A 236 -1.45 32.53 9.86
CA VAL A 236 -0.62 32.88 11.03
C VAL A 236 -0.18 34.32 10.89
N GLY A 237 -0.68 35.19 11.77
CA GLY A 237 -0.31 36.60 11.81
C GLY A 237 1.04 36.80 12.48
N SER A 238 1.73 37.89 12.16
CA SER A 238 2.98 38.32 12.80
C SER A 238 2.79 38.67 14.28
N ASN A 239 1.54 38.84 14.70
CA ASN A 239 1.11 38.99 16.09
C ASN A 239 0.91 37.65 16.82
N GLY A 240 1.24 36.51 16.19
CA GLY A 240 1.11 35.17 16.76
C GLY A 240 -0.31 34.60 16.79
N GLN A 241 -1.31 35.37 16.33
CA GLN A 241 -2.68 34.87 16.17
C GLN A 241 -2.77 33.96 14.96
N SER A 242 -3.75 33.07 14.98
CA SER A 242 -3.94 32.15 13.86
C SER A 242 -5.39 31.76 13.64
N PHE A 243 -5.70 31.40 12.40
CA PHE A 243 -7.07 31.18 11.96
C PHE A 243 -7.14 30.01 10.98
N LEU A 244 -8.09 29.10 11.20
CA LEU A 244 -8.32 27.93 10.35
C LEU A 244 -9.36 28.24 9.29
N SER A 245 -9.06 27.86 8.06
CA SER A 245 -9.93 28.07 6.91
C SER A 245 -10.17 26.78 6.15
N ALA A 246 -11.39 26.63 5.64
CA ALA A 246 -11.82 25.51 4.82
C ALA A 246 -11.29 25.61 3.38
N SER A 247 -11.06 26.82 2.89
CA SER A 247 -10.44 27.06 1.59
C SER A 247 -9.86 28.47 1.47
N ILE A 248 -8.94 28.64 0.54
CA ILE A 248 -8.37 29.93 0.17
C ILE A 248 -8.66 30.19 -1.30
N VAL A 249 -9.06 31.40 -1.66
CA VAL A 249 -9.16 31.81 -3.06
C VAL A 249 -8.53 33.19 -3.19
N HIS A 250 -7.30 33.26 -3.68
CA HIS A 250 -6.67 34.55 -3.97
C HIS A 250 -6.93 34.93 -5.43
N PHE A 251 -7.72 35.98 -5.67
CA PHE A 251 -7.87 36.58 -7.00
C PHE A 251 -7.11 37.90 -7.01
N SER A 252 -5.99 37.96 -7.73
CA SER A 252 -5.41 39.24 -8.13
C SER A 252 -6.11 39.71 -9.40
N TYR A 253 -7.36 40.18 -9.28
CA TYR A 253 -8.03 40.93 -10.35
C TYR A 253 -8.21 42.37 -9.89
N GLY A 254 -7.24 43.22 -10.25
CA GLY A 254 -7.38 44.68 -10.25
C GLY A 254 -7.42 45.38 -8.89
N GLU A 255 -7.74 44.67 -7.81
CA GLU A 255 -7.84 45.21 -6.45
C GLU A 255 -7.10 44.24 -5.53
N ASN A 256 -6.22 44.75 -4.66
CA ASN A 256 -5.42 43.92 -3.77
C ASN A 256 -6.30 43.24 -2.71
N GLN A 257 -7.15 42.28 -3.07
CA GLN A 257 -8.12 41.66 -2.17
C GLN A 257 -7.80 40.17 -1.98
N HIS A 258 -7.93 39.72 -0.74
CA HIS A 258 -7.77 38.32 -0.37
C HIS A 258 -9.13 37.72 0.00
N TYR A 259 -9.47 36.56 -0.55
CA TYR A 259 -10.72 35.86 -0.25
C TYR A 259 -10.47 34.50 0.36
N PHE A 260 -11.31 34.11 1.31
CA PHE A 260 -11.23 32.80 1.94
C PHE A 260 -12.59 32.36 2.49
N LEU A 261 -12.71 31.06 2.71
CA LEU A 261 -13.90 30.46 3.30
C LEU A 261 -13.55 29.92 4.70
N PRO A 262 -13.98 30.57 5.78
CA PRO A 262 -13.65 30.11 7.12
C PRO A 262 -14.21 28.71 7.38
N TRP A 263 -13.51 27.91 8.19
CA TRP A 263 -14.04 26.62 8.62
C TRP A 263 -15.09 26.82 9.72
N ILE A 264 -16.26 26.21 9.53
CA ILE A 264 -17.38 26.24 10.48
C ILE A 264 -17.80 24.80 10.76
N GLU A 265 -17.71 24.41 12.03
CA GLU A 265 -18.14 23.08 12.47
C GLU A 265 -19.65 22.88 12.15
N GLY A 266 -19.96 21.85 11.36
CA GLY A 266 -21.34 21.51 10.97
C GLY A 266 -21.89 22.22 9.73
N ASP A 267 -21.18 23.18 9.12
CA ASP A 267 -21.63 23.85 7.88
C ASP A 267 -20.79 23.46 6.66
N ILE A 268 -21.03 22.23 6.18
CA ILE A 268 -20.25 21.59 5.09
C ILE A 268 -20.45 22.29 3.72
N ASN A 269 -21.46 23.16 3.57
CA ASN A 269 -21.80 23.78 2.28
C ASN A 269 -22.22 25.27 2.37
N GLY A 270 -21.87 25.97 3.46
CA GLY A 270 -22.20 27.39 3.61
C GLY A 270 -23.71 27.70 3.69
N LYS A 271 -24.53 26.74 4.16
CA LYS A 271 -25.99 26.86 4.25
C LYS A 271 -26.49 27.34 5.62
N ILE A 272 -25.65 27.37 6.66
CA ILE A 272 -26.08 27.71 8.02
C ILE A 272 -25.90 29.22 8.33
N LEU A 273 -26.88 29.71 9.11
CA LEU A 273 -27.36 31.07 9.39
C LEU A 273 -26.33 32.18 9.73
N THR A 274 -26.72 33.40 9.40
CA THR A 274 -25.97 34.67 9.36
C THR A 274 -25.29 35.15 10.65
N SER A 275 -25.75 34.76 11.84
CA SER A 275 -25.15 35.23 13.11
C SER A 275 -23.77 34.63 13.38
N VAL A 276 -23.55 33.37 13.02
CA VAL A 276 -22.25 32.69 13.15
C VAL A 276 -21.22 33.31 12.22
N ARG A 277 -21.66 33.74 11.02
CA ARG A 277 -20.80 34.43 10.08
C ARG A 277 -20.27 35.71 10.71
N GLU A 278 -21.16 36.59 11.17
CA GLU A 278 -20.79 37.91 11.71
C GLU A 278 -19.74 37.80 12.82
N SER A 279 -19.90 36.81 13.70
CA SER A 279 -18.92 36.50 14.74
C SER A 279 -17.56 36.11 14.18
N ILE A 280 -17.49 35.34 13.10
CA ILE A 280 -16.24 34.90 12.49
C ILE A 280 -15.54 36.05 11.76
N ARG A 281 -16.29 36.91 11.06
CA ARG A 281 -15.71 38.12 10.43
C ARG A 281 -15.07 39.02 11.49
N GLN A 282 -15.77 39.27 12.59
CA GLN A 282 -15.24 40.05 13.72
C GLN A 282 -14.01 39.37 14.32
N GLN A 283 -14.05 38.05 14.51
CA GLN A 283 -12.90 37.28 14.99
C GLN A 283 -11.67 37.42 14.07
N VAL A 284 -11.85 37.43 12.75
CA VAL A 284 -10.74 37.62 11.79
C VAL A 284 -10.15 39.02 11.93
N ASP A 285 -10.96 40.06 12.13
CA ASP A 285 -10.47 41.43 12.35
C ASP A 285 -9.78 41.59 13.70
N GLU A 286 -10.26 40.90 14.75
CA GLU A 286 -9.61 40.86 16.06
C GLU A 286 -8.28 40.10 16.02
N PHE A 287 -8.24 38.98 15.33
CA PHE A 287 -7.04 38.15 15.21
C PHE A 287 -6.02 38.79 14.29
N PHE A 288 -6.48 39.48 13.24
CA PHE A 288 -5.64 40.17 12.29
C PHE A 288 -6.11 41.62 12.10
N PRO A 289 -5.73 42.52 13.02
CA PRO A 289 -5.94 43.95 12.82
C PRO A 289 -5.26 44.45 11.54
N ILE A 290 -5.76 45.56 11.00
CA ILE A 290 -5.14 46.23 9.85
C ILE A 290 -3.65 46.47 10.13
N GLY A 291 -2.79 46.10 9.18
CA GLY A 291 -1.34 46.17 9.29
C GLY A 291 -0.68 44.84 9.72
N THR A 292 -1.44 43.81 10.07
CA THR A 292 -0.87 42.49 10.40
C THR A 292 -0.31 41.82 9.15
N ASP A 293 0.94 41.35 9.22
CA ASP A 293 1.53 40.46 8.22
C ASP A 293 1.05 39.04 8.49
N ILE A 294 0.55 38.35 7.49
CA ILE A 294 -0.09 37.05 7.62
C ILE A 294 0.58 36.07 6.69
N ASP A 295 1.10 34.99 7.26
CA ASP A 295 1.56 33.81 6.56
C ASP A 295 0.42 32.81 6.39
N VAL A 296 0.33 32.18 5.22
CA VAL A 296 -0.65 31.14 4.92
C VAL A 296 0.06 29.82 4.75
N TYR A 297 -0.37 28.82 5.52
CA TYR A 297 0.09 27.44 5.46
C TYR A 297 -1.02 26.53 4.93
N VAL A 298 -0.63 25.52 4.17
CA VAL A 298 -1.47 24.40 3.78
C VAL A 298 -0.98 23.17 4.53
N ILE A 299 -1.90 22.51 5.22
CA ILE A 299 -1.66 21.34 6.06
C ILE A 299 -2.38 20.15 5.44
N LYS A 300 -1.64 19.17 4.97
CA LYS A 300 -2.18 17.94 4.37
C LYS A 300 -1.95 16.77 5.31
N ALA A 301 -3.00 16.05 5.67
CA ALA A 301 -2.90 14.81 6.42
C ALA A 301 -3.02 13.62 5.47
N ASP A 302 -1.95 12.84 5.36
CA ASP A 302 -1.89 11.62 4.57
C ASP A 302 -1.65 10.41 5.49
N GLU A 303 -2.18 9.25 5.11
CA GLU A 303 -1.72 7.99 5.67
C GLU A 303 -0.46 7.57 4.90
N ILE A 304 0.71 7.58 5.55
CA ILE A 304 1.90 7.01 4.94
C ILE A 304 1.77 5.49 4.91
N ASP A 305 2.17 4.89 3.79
CA ASP A 305 2.23 3.44 3.65
C ASP A 305 3.07 2.84 4.78
N ALA A 306 2.79 1.59 5.12
CA ALA A 306 3.53 0.90 6.15
C ALA A 306 5.03 0.89 5.84
N GLU A 307 5.89 0.93 6.88
CA GLU A 307 7.33 0.83 6.67
C GLU A 307 7.64 -0.38 5.77
N PHE A 308 8.39 -0.13 4.70
CA PHE A 308 8.81 -1.12 3.71
C PHE A 308 7.65 -1.81 2.95
N ASP A 309 6.42 -1.25 2.92
CA ASP A 309 5.33 -1.77 2.07
C ASP A 309 5.61 -1.59 0.58
N SER A 310 6.30 -0.50 0.24
CA SER A 310 6.88 -0.20 -1.06
C SER A 310 8.38 -0.03 -0.89
N LEU A 311 9.17 -0.60 -1.79
CA LEU A 311 10.63 -0.52 -1.78
C LEU A 311 11.12 0.07 -3.09
N PRO A 312 12.17 0.91 -3.06
CA PRO A 312 12.93 1.24 -4.26
C PRO A 312 13.44 -0.04 -4.93
N TRP A 313 13.31 -0.09 -6.24
CA TRP A 313 13.74 -1.18 -7.09
C TRP A 313 14.51 -0.63 -8.30
N VAL A 314 15.51 -1.38 -8.76
CA VAL A 314 16.31 -1.04 -9.93
C VAL A 314 16.32 -2.24 -10.87
N ASP A 315 15.74 -2.07 -12.05
CA ASP A 315 15.96 -2.98 -13.17
C ASP A 315 17.10 -2.47 -14.05
N ILE A 316 17.93 -3.40 -14.53
CA ILE A 316 19.11 -3.10 -15.35
C ILE A 316 18.86 -3.64 -16.75
N ILE A 317 18.98 -2.79 -17.76
CA ILE A 317 18.86 -3.16 -19.17
C ILE A 317 20.17 -2.85 -19.88
N GLY A 318 20.70 -3.83 -20.61
CA GLY A 318 21.98 -3.74 -21.30
C GLY A 318 22.42 -5.14 -21.75
N SER A 319 23.40 -5.21 -22.64
CA SER A 319 24.10 -6.47 -22.90
C SER A 319 24.96 -6.86 -21.69
N PRO A 320 25.17 -8.16 -21.42
CA PRO A 320 26.05 -8.59 -20.33
C PRO A 320 27.44 -7.96 -20.39
N GLU A 321 27.99 -7.77 -21.60
CA GLU A 321 29.31 -7.18 -21.82
C GLU A 321 29.34 -5.70 -21.42
N ASN A 322 28.34 -4.92 -21.82
CA ASN A 322 28.28 -3.49 -21.50
C ASN A 322 27.97 -3.26 -20.01
N ILE A 323 27.12 -4.11 -19.40
CA ILE A 323 26.84 -4.06 -17.96
C ILE A 323 28.11 -4.35 -17.16
N ALA A 324 28.87 -5.39 -17.54
CA ALA A 324 30.14 -5.72 -16.88
C ALA A 324 31.20 -4.61 -17.06
N ALA A 325 31.25 -3.98 -18.23
CA ALA A 325 32.15 -2.84 -18.47
C ALA A 325 31.74 -1.59 -17.66
N THR A 326 30.44 -1.34 -17.51
CA THR A 326 29.91 -0.20 -16.74
C THR A 326 30.07 -0.39 -15.24
N PHE A 327 29.94 -1.62 -14.75
CA PHE A 327 29.95 -1.97 -13.33
C PHE A 327 30.95 -3.09 -13.03
N PRO A 328 32.27 -2.82 -13.12
CA PRO A 328 33.30 -3.86 -12.94
C PRO A 328 33.28 -4.51 -11.55
N ASP A 329 32.84 -3.74 -10.53
CA ASP A 329 32.72 -4.21 -9.14
C ASP A 329 31.28 -4.66 -8.78
N GLY A 330 30.39 -4.68 -9.76
CA GLY A 330 28.98 -5.01 -9.58
C GLY A 330 28.07 -3.79 -9.33
N VAL A 331 26.77 -4.04 -9.36
CA VAL A 331 25.71 -3.02 -9.27
C VAL A 331 24.50 -3.58 -8.53
N VAL A 332 23.83 -2.72 -7.78
CA VAL A 332 22.57 -3.06 -7.10
C VAL A 332 21.41 -2.99 -8.10
N GLY A 333 20.71 -4.10 -8.27
CA GLY A 333 19.54 -4.21 -9.14
C GLY A 333 19.40 -5.61 -9.72
N GLN A 334 18.39 -5.80 -10.55
CA GLN A 334 18.16 -7.06 -11.25
C GLN A 334 18.21 -6.84 -12.77
N TRP A 335 19.02 -7.64 -13.47
CA TRP A 335 19.10 -7.61 -14.92
C TRP A 335 17.81 -8.15 -15.56
N ILE A 336 17.32 -7.46 -16.59
CA ILE A 336 16.27 -7.98 -17.47
C ILE A 336 16.96 -8.78 -18.58
N PRO A 337 16.72 -10.09 -18.72
CA PRO A 337 17.43 -10.97 -19.66
C PRO A 337 16.91 -10.82 -21.11
N THR A 338 16.63 -9.60 -21.54
CA THR A 338 16.29 -9.24 -22.92
C THR A 338 17.37 -8.30 -23.43
N ILE A 339 18.17 -8.77 -24.40
CA ILE A 339 19.33 -8.02 -24.89
C ILE A 339 18.86 -6.89 -25.84
N PRO A 340 19.27 -5.63 -25.60
CA PRO A 340 19.14 -4.52 -26.54
C PRO A 340 19.95 -4.79 -27.81
N ASP A 341 19.28 -4.83 -28.96
CA ASP A 341 19.93 -5.02 -30.27
C ASP A 341 19.46 -3.98 -31.30
N GLY A 342 18.80 -2.91 -30.84
CA GLY A 342 18.24 -1.86 -31.70
C GLY A 342 16.93 -2.24 -32.40
N THR A 343 16.41 -3.45 -32.18
CA THR A 343 15.09 -3.86 -32.67
C THR A 343 13.98 -3.60 -31.64
N GLY A 344 12.73 -3.49 -32.10
CA GLY A 344 11.58 -3.29 -31.22
C GLY A 344 11.27 -4.54 -30.40
N LYS A 345 11.76 -4.58 -29.15
CA LYS A 345 11.48 -5.63 -28.16
C LYS A 345 10.73 -5.06 -26.96
N SER A 346 9.96 -5.92 -26.29
CA SER A 346 9.38 -5.62 -24.97
C SER A 346 10.34 -6.06 -23.88
N TYR A 347 10.51 -5.21 -22.87
CA TYR A 347 11.35 -5.50 -21.70
C TYR A 347 10.44 -5.60 -20.48
N GLN A 348 10.21 -6.84 -20.04
CA GLN A 348 9.38 -7.12 -18.86
C GLN A 348 10.16 -6.71 -17.60
N LEU A 349 9.55 -5.86 -16.78
CA LEU A 349 10.14 -5.47 -15.49
C LEU A 349 10.06 -6.63 -14.50
N ASN A 350 11.10 -6.79 -13.67
CA ASN A 350 11.20 -7.91 -12.72
C ASN A 350 10.18 -7.80 -11.56
N LYS A 351 9.74 -6.58 -11.23
CA LYS A 351 8.73 -6.32 -10.20
C LYS A 351 7.59 -5.46 -10.72
N LYS A 352 6.39 -5.59 -10.14
CA LYS A 352 5.27 -4.71 -10.51
C LYS A 352 5.53 -3.30 -9.99
N ALA A 353 5.67 -2.35 -10.91
CA ALA A 353 5.83 -0.95 -10.55
C ALA A 353 4.53 -0.39 -9.92
N VAL A 354 4.70 0.38 -8.83
CA VAL A 354 3.61 1.09 -8.14
C VAL A 354 3.13 2.29 -8.97
N SER A 355 4.04 2.94 -9.68
CA SER A 355 3.75 4.06 -10.58
C SER A 355 4.18 3.74 -12.01
N THR A 356 3.61 4.45 -12.98
CA THR A 356 3.97 4.32 -14.41
C THR A 356 5.14 5.22 -14.82
N SER A 357 5.72 5.97 -13.89
CA SER A 357 6.68 7.03 -14.14
C SER A 357 7.99 6.74 -13.40
N PRO A 358 8.84 5.85 -13.93
CA PRO A 358 10.15 5.56 -13.34
C PRO A 358 11.12 6.71 -13.57
N THR A 359 12.16 6.75 -12.75
CA THR A 359 13.37 7.53 -13.03
C THR A 359 14.33 6.66 -13.82
N LEU A 360 14.79 7.16 -14.97
CA LEU A 360 15.69 6.44 -15.86
C LEU A 360 17.06 7.11 -15.86
N TYR A 361 18.11 6.31 -15.63
CA TYR A 361 19.50 6.72 -15.86
C TYR A 361 20.07 5.94 -17.03
N VAL A 362 20.69 6.64 -17.98
CA VAL A 362 21.28 6.04 -19.18
C VAL A 362 22.75 6.43 -19.26
N THR A 363 23.59 5.46 -19.61
CA THR A 363 24.97 5.70 -20.03
C THR A 363 25.20 5.09 -21.42
N GLU A 364 25.97 5.80 -22.23
CA GLU A 364 26.39 5.40 -23.59
C GLU A 364 27.91 5.13 -23.65
N ASP A 365 28.61 5.33 -22.54
CA ASP A 365 30.07 5.38 -22.44
C ASP A 365 30.58 4.60 -21.22
N ASN A 366 29.92 3.47 -20.93
CA ASN A 366 30.24 2.54 -19.86
C ASN A 366 30.37 3.22 -18.47
N GLY A 367 29.45 4.14 -18.19
CA GLY A 367 29.34 4.81 -16.89
C GLY A 367 30.23 6.04 -16.72
N SER A 368 30.96 6.47 -17.77
CA SER A 368 31.78 7.69 -17.70
C SER A 368 30.90 8.94 -17.59
N THR A 369 29.75 8.94 -18.26
CA THR A 369 28.69 9.95 -18.13
C THR A 369 27.32 9.30 -17.95
N TRP A 370 26.44 10.01 -17.24
CA TRP A 370 25.07 9.56 -16.95
C TRP A 370 24.07 10.66 -17.28
N ILE A 371 23.03 10.29 -18.02
CA ILE A 371 21.90 11.16 -18.35
C ILE A 371 20.69 10.68 -17.54
N GLN A 372 20.10 11.58 -16.76
CA GLN A 372 18.82 11.36 -16.12
C GLN A 372 17.69 11.78 -17.07
N THR A 373 16.74 10.88 -17.30
CA THR A 373 15.56 11.15 -18.13
C THR A 373 14.31 10.48 -17.54
N SER A 374 13.15 10.77 -18.11
CA SER A 374 11.88 10.14 -17.76
C SER A 374 11.44 9.16 -18.84
N SER A 375 10.78 8.07 -18.44
CA SER A 375 10.11 7.17 -19.37
C SER A 375 8.73 6.79 -18.85
N THR A 376 8.05 5.88 -19.54
CA THR A 376 6.72 5.40 -19.15
C THR A 376 6.67 3.88 -19.13
N ILE A 377 6.16 3.33 -18.03
CA ILE A 377 5.89 1.91 -17.86
C ILE A 377 4.44 1.66 -18.26
N HIS A 378 4.20 0.60 -19.03
CA HIS A 378 2.84 0.22 -19.39
C HIS A 378 2.05 -0.20 -18.12
N PRO A 379 0.88 0.41 -17.83
CA PRO A 379 0.18 0.25 -16.55
C PRO A 379 -0.27 -1.19 -16.28
N TYR A 380 -0.57 -1.96 -17.33
CA TYR A 380 -1.08 -3.32 -17.18
C TYR A 380 0.02 -4.37 -17.37
N ALA A 381 0.53 -4.51 -18.59
CA ALA A 381 1.61 -5.42 -18.96
C ALA A 381 2.92 -5.27 -18.16
N ASN A 382 3.16 -4.14 -17.48
CA ASN A 382 4.38 -3.92 -16.68
C ASN A 382 5.67 -4.08 -17.50
N ILE A 383 5.62 -3.59 -18.73
CA ILE A 383 6.73 -3.58 -19.69
C ILE A 383 7.18 -2.16 -19.95
N ARG A 384 8.42 -2.05 -20.41
CA ARG A 384 8.88 -0.90 -21.20
C ARG A 384 8.42 -1.04 -22.65
N ASN A 385 7.90 0.05 -23.21
CA ASN A 385 7.39 0.12 -24.59
C ASN A 385 8.35 0.76 -25.61
N VAL A 386 9.51 1.22 -25.18
CA VAL A 386 10.53 1.84 -26.03
C VAL A 386 11.77 0.96 -26.05
N ALA A 387 12.37 0.72 -27.21
CA ALA A 387 13.58 -0.07 -27.31
C ALA A 387 14.82 0.77 -26.88
N PRO A 388 15.68 0.24 -26.00
CA PRO A 388 17.01 0.80 -25.72
C PRO A 388 17.91 0.65 -26.96
N SER A 389 18.81 1.61 -27.16
CA SER A 389 19.92 1.47 -28.10
C SER A 389 20.83 0.31 -27.69
N ALA A 390 21.35 -0.44 -28.68
CA ALA A 390 22.12 -1.66 -28.43
C ALA A 390 23.38 -1.46 -27.56
N GLY A 391 23.98 -0.26 -27.58
CA GLY A 391 25.18 0.07 -26.81
C GLY A 391 24.92 0.56 -25.39
N ASN A 392 23.68 0.88 -25.03
CA ASN A 392 23.40 1.61 -23.80
C ASN A 392 23.22 0.66 -22.61
N VAL A 393 23.62 1.15 -21.44
CA VAL A 393 23.22 0.57 -20.15
C VAL A 393 22.24 1.53 -19.48
N GLU A 394 21.10 0.98 -19.09
CA GLU A 394 20.00 1.73 -18.48
C GLU A 394 19.69 1.19 -17.08
N LEU A 395 19.50 2.10 -16.12
CA LEU A 395 18.99 1.82 -14.79
C LEU A 395 17.55 2.36 -14.66
N TRP A 396 16.61 1.46 -14.46
CA TRP A 396 15.19 1.75 -14.29
C TRP A 396 14.84 1.75 -12.81
N CYS A 397 14.81 2.95 -12.22
CA CYS A 397 14.51 3.14 -10.81
C CYS A 397 13.01 3.39 -10.61
N TYR A 398 12.34 2.50 -9.90
CA TYR A 398 10.91 2.60 -9.59
C TYR A 398 10.60 2.01 -8.22
N GLU A 399 9.38 2.22 -7.75
CA GLU A 399 8.90 1.62 -6.51
C GLU A 399 8.09 0.35 -6.78
N ALA A 400 8.29 -0.70 -5.97
CA ALA A 400 7.56 -1.96 -6.05
C ALA A 400 7.02 -2.38 -4.68
N LYS A 401 5.84 -3.01 -4.64
CA LYS A 401 5.28 -3.51 -3.38
C LYS A 401 6.08 -4.70 -2.85
N ALA A 402 6.33 -4.71 -1.54
CA ALA A 402 6.99 -5.81 -0.87
C ALA A 402 6.09 -7.05 -0.81
N LYS A 403 6.75 -8.22 -0.82
CA LYS A 403 6.11 -9.52 -0.59
C LYS A 403 5.55 -9.62 0.82
N PHE A 404 4.50 -10.41 0.99
CA PHE A 404 3.89 -10.67 2.29
C PHE A 404 3.85 -12.17 2.64
N THR A 405 4.43 -13.01 1.79
CA THR A 405 4.57 -14.45 2.00
C THR A 405 6.01 -14.90 1.83
N GLU A 406 6.36 -16.00 2.50
CA GLU A 406 7.63 -16.71 2.34
C GLU A 406 7.42 -18.21 2.18
N ALA A 407 8.38 -18.89 1.56
CA ALA A 407 8.41 -20.34 1.45
C ALA A 407 8.46 -20.98 2.84
N ALA A 408 7.67 -22.03 3.04
CA ALA A 408 7.61 -22.73 4.32
C ALA A 408 7.32 -24.21 4.20
N SER A 409 7.68 -24.95 5.24
CA SER A 409 7.29 -26.34 5.42
C SER A 409 5.80 -26.46 5.74
N LEU A 410 5.21 -27.58 5.34
CA LEU A 410 3.82 -27.90 5.67
C LEU A 410 3.62 -27.88 7.18
N SER A 411 2.66 -27.07 7.63
CA SER A 411 2.34 -26.89 9.04
C SER A 411 0.99 -27.54 9.39
N LYS A 412 0.74 -27.73 10.68
CA LYS A 412 -0.44 -28.46 11.17
C LYS A 412 -1.71 -27.77 10.69
N LEU A 413 -2.54 -28.48 9.94
CA LEU A 413 -3.75 -27.96 9.33
C LEU A 413 -4.83 -27.72 10.39
N LEU A 414 -5.32 -26.49 10.48
CA LEU A 414 -6.48 -26.14 11.29
C LEU A 414 -7.75 -26.03 10.45
N ASN A 415 -7.61 -25.52 9.23
CA ASN A 415 -8.72 -25.32 8.31
C ASN A 415 -8.24 -25.17 6.86
N MET A 416 -9.05 -25.57 5.87
CA MET A 416 -8.71 -25.51 4.44
C MET A 416 -9.90 -25.11 3.58
N SER A 417 -9.66 -24.27 2.58
CA SER A 417 -10.67 -23.81 1.61
C SER A 417 -11.39 -24.95 0.89
N SER A 418 -12.62 -24.67 0.48
CA SER A 418 -13.41 -25.47 -0.46
C SER A 418 -13.07 -25.17 -1.92
N ASP A 419 -12.28 -24.12 -2.15
CA ASP A 419 -12.06 -23.54 -3.46
C ASP A 419 -10.57 -23.29 -3.70
N VAL A 420 -10.19 -23.33 -4.96
CA VAL A 420 -8.88 -22.95 -5.47
C VAL A 420 -9.01 -21.57 -6.09
N TRP A 421 -8.18 -20.64 -5.63
CA TRP A 421 -8.06 -19.34 -6.28
C TRP A 421 -7.09 -19.42 -7.45
N SER A 422 -7.41 -18.76 -8.56
CA SER A 422 -6.47 -18.57 -9.66
C SER A 422 -6.59 -17.19 -10.30
N GLY A 423 -5.45 -16.61 -10.70
CA GLY A 423 -5.40 -15.30 -11.35
C GLY A 423 -4.04 -14.89 -11.90
N ASN A 424 -4.07 -13.94 -12.86
CA ASN A 424 -2.88 -13.26 -13.41
C ASN A 424 -3.10 -11.78 -13.73
N TYR A 425 -4.03 -11.16 -13.00
CA TYR A 425 -4.44 -9.79 -13.25
C TYR A 425 -3.36 -8.76 -12.92
N SER A 426 -3.38 -7.62 -13.61
CA SER A 426 -2.34 -6.59 -13.49
C SER A 426 -2.44 -5.69 -12.24
N GLN A 427 -3.61 -5.54 -11.64
CA GLN A 427 -3.84 -4.65 -10.49
C GLN A 427 -3.54 -5.31 -9.12
N PRO A 428 -2.89 -4.59 -8.19
CA PRO A 428 -2.61 -5.07 -6.83
C PRO A 428 -3.85 -5.46 -6.02
N SER A 429 -4.94 -4.69 -6.14
CA SER A 429 -6.24 -4.90 -5.45
C SER A 429 -6.97 -6.19 -5.82
N LEU A 430 -6.32 -6.97 -6.65
CA LEU A 430 -6.91 -7.88 -7.60
C LEU A 430 -5.89 -9.02 -7.82
N GLY A 431 -5.23 -9.44 -6.75
CA GLY A 431 -4.41 -10.64 -6.67
C GLY A 431 -3.03 -10.54 -7.29
N ASN A 432 -2.66 -9.41 -7.91
CA ASN A 432 -1.32 -9.27 -8.49
C ASN A 432 -0.22 -9.32 -7.42
N ARG A 433 -0.44 -8.63 -6.29
CA ARG A 433 0.50 -8.66 -5.16
C ARG A 433 0.65 -10.09 -4.60
N LEU A 434 -0.45 -10.83 -4.52
CA LEU A 434 -0.45 -12.24 -4.11
C LEU A 434 0.34 -13.10 -5.09
N LYS A 435 0.09 -12.98 -6.40
CA LYS A 435 0.83 -13.69 -7.46
C LYS A 435 2.34 -13.43 -7.34
N GLU A 436 2.73 -12.16 -7.30
CA GLU A 436 4.14 -11.76 -7.22
C GLU A 436 4.82 -12.27 -5.95
N SER A 437 4.09 -12.28 -4.82
CA SER A 437 4.56 -12.84 -3.55
C SER A 437 4.77 -14.37 -3.59
N LEU A 438 4.02 -15.08 -4.44
CA LEU A 438 4.09 -16.54 -4.58
C LEU A 438 5.14 -17.00 -5.61
N ILE A 439 5.20 -16.35 -6.78
CA ILE A 439 5.98 -16.86 -7.92
C ILE A 439 6.98 -15.84 -8.50
N ASP A 440 7.17 -14.68 -7.88
CA ASP A 440 8.12 -13.65 -8.34
C ASP A 440 7.86 -13.09 -9.74
N LYS A 441 6.63 -13.19 -10.23
CA LYS A 441 6.22 -12.69 -11.54
C LYS A 441 5.09 -11.69 -11.44
N SER A 442 5.25 -10.54 -12.08
CA SER A 442 4.20 -9.53 -12.21
C SER A 442 3.07 -10.00 -13.13
N GLY A 443 1.83 -9.67 -12.79
CA GLY A 443 0.64 -9.86 -13.62
C GLY A 443 0.56 -8.82 -14.74
N GLY A 444 0.03 -9.24 -15.89
CA GLY A 444 -0.11 -8.39 -17.06
C GLY A 444 -1.46 -8.48 -17.77
N ALA A 445 -2.45 -9.17 -17.18
CA ALA A 445 -3.78 -9.23 -17.78
C ALA A 445 -4.55 -7.90 -17.62
N ASP A 446 -5.19 -7.47 -18.72
CA ASP A 446 -6.05 -6.28 -18.80
C ASP A 446 -7.41 -6.48 -18.13
N ARG A 447 -8.19 -5.39 -18.07
CA ARG A 447 -9.35 -5.16 -17.20
C ARG A 447 -10.48 -6.19 -17.29
N ASP A 448 -10.57 -6.89 -18.41
CA ASP A 448 -11.70 -7.77 -18.73
C ASP A 448 -11.42 -9.26 -18.51
N ASN A 449 -10.23 -9.61 -17.96
CA ASN A 449 -9.87 -11.00 -17.74
C ASN A 449 -10.30 -11.51 -16.35
N PRO A 450 -11.03 -12.63 -16.27
CA PRO A 450 -11.49 -13.15 -15.00
C PRO A 450 -10.34 -13.65 -14.11
N ARG A 451 -10.59 -13.61 -12.81
CA ARG A 451 -9.91 -14.44 -11.82
C ARG A 451 -11.02 -15.21 -11.15
N GLY A 452 -10.73 -16.45 -10.81
CA GLY A 452 -11.78 -17.39 -10.43
C GLY A 452 -11.51 -18.04 -9.11
N TYR A 453 -12.59 -18.38 -8.43
CA TYR A 453 -12.62 -19.45 -7.45
C TYR A 453 -13.15 -20.69 -8.16
N TYR A 454 -12.36 -21.74 -8.15
CA TYR A 454 -12.66 -23.01 -8.79
C TYR A 454 -12.93 -24.04 -7.70
N LYS A 455 -14.03 -24.77 -7.84
CA LYS A 455 -14.48 -25.68 -6.80
C LYS A 455 -13.48 -26.82 -6.65
N LEU A 456 -13.17 -27.17 -5.40
CA LEU A 456 -12.42 -28.38 -5.10
C LEU A 456 -13.35 -29.59 -5.18
N GLU A 457 -13.05 -30.50 -6.10
CA GLU A 457 -13.84 -31.72 -6.33
C GLU A 457 -13.39 -32.87 -5.43
N TYR A 458 -12.09 -32.90 -5.13
CA TYR A 458 -11.49 -33.97 -4.36
C TYR A 458 -10.42 -33.40 -3.43
N LYS A 459 -10.40 -33.88 -2.19
CA LYS A 459 -9.33 -33.63 -1.24
C LYS A 459 -9.15 -34.84 -0.35
N ASN A 460 -7.89 -35.15 -0.05
CA ASN A 460 -7.55 -36.13 0.96
C ASN A 460 -6.78 -35.43 2.09
N ILE A 461 -7.34 -35.50 3.29
CA ILE A 461 -6.77 -34.90 4.49
C ILE A 461 -6.32 -36.06 5.38
N GLY A 462 -5.04 -36.09 5.74
CA GLY A 462 -4.55 -36.94 6.83
C GLY A 462 -4.83 -36.28 8.18
N ASP A 463 -4.44 -36.92 9.29
CA ASP A 463 -4.83 -36.43 10.64
C ASP A 463 -4.53 -34.95 10.91
N ILE A 464 -3.39 -34.44 10.42
CA ILE A 464 -2.95 -33.05 10.67
C ILE A 464 -2.39 -32.33 9.44
N TYR A 465 -2.39 -32.94 8.25
CA TYR A 465 -1.86 -32.33 7.02
C TYR A 465 -2.71 -32.71 5.80
N ILE A 466 -2.63 -31.87 4.75
CA ILE A 466 -3.10 -32.24 3.41
C ILE A 466 -2.18 -33.34 2.88
N SER A 467 -2.73 -34.37 2.25
CA SER A 467 -1.92 -35.48 1.73
C SER A 467 -0.88 -34.99 0.71
N THR A 468 0.37 -35.41 0.90
CA THR A 468 1.49 -35.14 -0.02
C THR A 468 1.62 -36.19 -1.14
N ARG A 469 0.95 -37.34 -0.99
CA ARG A 469 0.94 -38.39 -2.02
C ARG A 469 0.31 -37.88 -3.30
N VAL A 470 0.98 -38.07 -4.43
CA VAL A 470 0.58 -37.54 -5.74
C VAL A 470 -0.83 -37.97 -6.12
N GLU A 471 -1.17 -39.23 -5.91
CA GLU A 471 -2.49 -39.81 -6.18
C GLU A 471 -3.62 -39.23 -5.32
N HIS A 472 -3.28 -38.57 -4.22
CA HIS A 472 -4.21 -38.04 -3.23
C HIS A 472 -4.20 -36.51 -3.16
N GLN A 473 -3.46 -35.83 -4.04
CA GLN A 473 -3.42 -34.38 -4.09
C GLN A 473 -4.81 -33.80 -4.39
N PRO A 474 -5.15 -32.63 -3.83
CA PRO A 474 -6.44 -32.01 -4.06
C PRO A 474 -6.67 -31.75 -5.56
N LYS A 475 -7.91 -31.97 -6.03
CA LYS A 475 -8.31 -31.73 -7.41
C LYS A 475 -9.41 -30.70 -7.49
N HIS A 476 -9.39 -29.89 -8.55
CA HIS A 476 -10.35 -28.82 -8.78
C HIS A 476 -10.96 -28.90 -10.17
N THR A 477 -12.11 -28.26 -10.34
CA THR A 477 -12.73 -28.07 -11.66
C THR A 477 -11.77 -27.35 -12.63
N PRO A 478 -11.84 -27.59 -13.96
CA PRO A 478 -10.97 -26.97 -14.94
C PRO A 478 -10.90 -25.44 -14.85
N ILE A 479 -9.70 -24.88 -15.01
CA ILE A 479 -9.47 -23.43 -15.10
C ILE A 479 -9.65 -22.97 -16.55
N THR A 480 -10.64 -22.11 -16.81
CA THR A 480 -11.01 -21.71 -18.18
C THR A 480 -10.78 -20.22 -18.50
N ASP A 481 -10.62 -19.39 -17.47
CA ASP A 481 -10.92 -17.96 -17.58
C ASP A 481 -9.71 -17.05 -17.26
N LEU A 482 -8.52 -17.44 -17.69
CA LEU A 482 -7.28 -16.66 -17.49
C LEU A 482 -6.75 -16.07 -18.81
N SER A 483 -6.07 -14.93 -18.72
CA SER A 483 -5.49 -14.22 -19.88
C SER A 483 -4.18 -14.85 -20.37
N PRO A 484 -4.00 -15.17 -21.65
CA PRO A 484 -2.80 -15.84 -22.14
C PRO A 484 -1.52 -14.98 -22.17
N ASN A 485 -1.59 -13.71 -21.74
CA ASN A 485 -0.53 -12.73 -21.92
C ASN A 485 0.62 -12.85 -20.90
N THR A 486 0.36 -13.41 -19.73
CA THR A 486 1.37 -13.58 -18.66
C THR A 486 1.11 -14.85 -17.89
N GLU A 487 2.12 -15.39 -17.20
CA GLU A 487 1.95 -16.54 -16.33
C GLU A 487 0.89 -16.27 -15.26
N ALA A 488 0.22 -17.32 -14.83
CA ALA A 488 -0.78 -17.27 -13.78
C ALA A 488 -0.36 -18.13 -12.59
N VAL A 489 -1.17 -18.08 -11.55
CA VAL A 489 -0.98 -18.92 -10.37
C VAL A 489 -2.31 -19.56 -10.03
N LYS A 490 -2.27 -20.79 -9.53
CA LYS A 490 -3.37 -21.43 -8.80
C LYS A 490 -2.92 -21.74 -7.39
N ALA A 491 -3.77 -21.50 -6.40
CA ALA A 491 -3.47 -21.76 -5.01
C ALA A 491 -4.72 -22.19 -4.23
N ILE A 492 -4.58 -23.23 -3.42
CA ILE A 492 -5.47 -23.52 -2.30
C ILE A 492 -4.94 -22.80 -1.06
N TYR A 493 -5.83 -22.36 -0.19
CA TYR A 493 -5.48 -21.62 1.02
C TYR A 493 -6.01 -22.29 2.28
N SER A 494 -5.22 -22.18 3.35
CA SER A 494 -5.44 -22.88 4.61
C SER A 494 -5.00 -22.03 5.79
N ILE A 495 -5.59 -22.30 6.96
CA ILE A 495 -5.05 -21.86 8.23
C ILE A 495 -4.27 -23.00 8.84
N VAL A 496 -3.02 -22.70 9.22
CA VAL A 496 -2.11 -23.67 9.80
C VAL A 496 -1.56 -23.17 11.13
N GLU A 497 -1.19 -24.10 11.98
CA GLU A 497 -0.54 -23.86 13.26
C GLU A 497 0.97 -24.14 13.14
N LYS A 498 1.78 -23.15 13.53
CA LYS A 498 3.24 -23.23 13.62
C LYS A 498 3.67 -22.53 14.91
N ASN A 499 4.31 -23.28 15.81
CA ASN A 499 4.85 -22.76 17.09
C ASN A 499 3.80 -21.99 17.93
N GLY A 500 2.58 -22.52 18.07
CA GLY A 500 1.51 -21.88 18.84
C GLY A 500 0.85 -20.68 18.16
N LEU A 501 1.26 -20.33 16.94
CA LEU A 501 0.72 -19.23 16.15
C LEU A 501 -0.03 -19.75 14.91
N MET A 502 -1.07 -19.01 14.51
CA MET A 502 -1.79 -19.26 13.26
C MET A 502 -1.15 -18.49 12.10
N TYR A 503 -1.01 -19.16 10.96
CA TYR A 503 -0.54 -18.58 9.71
C TYR A 503 -1.51 -18.90 8.57
N PHE A 504 -1.55 -18.01 7.57
CA PHE A 504 -2.24 -18.26 6.32
C PHE A 504 -1.27 -18.94 5.36
N GLN A 505 -1.52 -20.22 5.04
CA GLN A 505 -0.66 -21.03 4.18
C GLN A 505 -1.32 -21.29 2.82
N LEU A 506 -0.54 -21.11 1.76
CA LEU A 506 -0.93 -21.25 0.36
C LEU A 506 -0.12 -22.39 -0.27
N ASN A 507 -0.80 -23.37 -0.85
CA ASN A 507 -0.17 -24.43 -1.65
C ASN A 507 -0.65 -24.31 -3.09
N GLY A 508 0.25 -24.46 -4.05
CA GLY A 508 -0.11 -24.17 -5.43
C GLY A 508 0.97 -24.37 -6.46
N ALA A 509 0.66 -23.89 -7.66
CA ALA A 509 1.55 -23.94 -8.81
C ALA A 509 1.41 -22.69 -9.68
N GLU A 510 2.51 -22.35 -10.34
CA GLU A 510 2.52 -21.49 -11.52
C GLU A 510 1.79 -22.19 -12.68
N LEU A 511 1.13 -21.40 -13.51
CA LEU A 511 0.47 -21.81 -14.74
C LEU A 511 1.05 -21.02 -15.91
N LYS A 512 1.34 -21.69 -17.02
CA LYS A 512 1.91 -21.06 -18.20
C LYS A 512 1.05 -21.34 -19.42
N TYR A 513 0.61 -20.28 -20.08
CA TYR A 513 -0.14 -20.42 -21.31
C TYR A 513 0.80 -20.73 -22.46
N GLN A 514 0.48 -21.78 -23.22
CA GLN A 514 1.20 -22.13 -24.44
C GLN A 514 0.22 -22.16 -25.60
N TYR A 515 0.46 -21.30 -26.59
CA TYR A 515 -0.24 -21.36 -27.86
C TYR A 515 0.07 -22.69 -28.53
N LYS A 516 -0.96 -23.31 -29.13
CA LYS A 516 -0.74 -24.48 -29.96
C LYS A 516 -0.02 -24.04 -31.23
N GLU A 517 1.04 -24.76 -31.60
CA GLU A 517 1.70 -24.56 -32.88
C GLU A 517 0.74 -24.99 -33.99
N VAL A 518 0.41 -24.07 -34.90
CA VAL A 518 -0.47 -24.34 -36.05
C VAL A 518 0.34 -24.12 -37.32
N LEU A 519 0.54 -25.21 -38.06
CA LEU A 519 1.37 -25.20 -39.27
C LEU A 519 0.53 -24.77 -40.49
N PRO A 520 0.90 -23.71 -41.22
CA PRO A 520 0.20 -23.35 -42.45
C PRO A 520 0.49 -24.38 -43.54
N VAL A 521 -0.56 -24.87 -44.19
CA VAL A 521 -0.47 -25.90 -45.23
C VAL A 521 -1.38 -25.59 -46.42
N ASN A 522 -1.13 -26.28 -47.52
CA ASN A 522 -1.84 -26.13 -48.78
C ASN A 522 -2.44 -27.48 -49.15
N SER A 523 -3.77 -27.58 -49.18
CA SER A 523 -4.44 -28.86 -49.46
C SER A 523 -4.30 -29.34 -50.90
N SER A 524 -3.88 -28.46 -51.82
CA SER A 524 -3.75 -28.71 -53.26
C SER A 524 -2.40 -29.30 -53.68
N ILE A 525 -1.46 -29.49 -52.76
CA ILE A 525 -0.13 -30.04 -53.06
C ILE A 525 0.21 -31.20 -52.13
N LEU A 526 1.13 -32.05 -52.57
CA LEU A 526 1.56 -33.21 -51.82
C LEU A 526 2.34 -32.75 -50.58
N GLN A 527 1.80 -33.05 -49.39
CA GLN A 527 2.43 -32.71 -48.13
C GLN A 527 2.36 -33.86 -47.13
N ALA A 528 3.36 -33.91 -46.24
CA ALA A 528 3.39 -34.83 -45.12
C ALA A 528 2.75 -34.16 -43.90
N TYR A 529 1.78 -34.84 -43.31
CA TYR A 529 1.06 -34.45 -42.12
C TYR A 529 1.32 -35.45 -41.02
N SER A 530 1.69 -34.96 -39.84
CA SER A 530 2.01 -35.80 -38.70
C SER A 530 0.84 -35.90 -37.72
N LYS A 531 0.68 -37.07 -37.13
CA LYS A 531 -0.30 -37.32 -36.07
C LYS A 531 -0.11 -36.35 -34.91
N GLY A 532 -1.22 -35.83 -34.39
CA GLY A 532 -1.29 -34.93 -33.23
C GLY A 532 -0.99 -33.47 -33.53
N LYS A 533 -0.41 -33.13 -34.69
CA LYS A 533 -0.11 -31.75 -35.08
C LYS A 533 -1.35 -31.03 -35.60
N LEU A 534 -1.35 -29.71 -35.42
CA LEU A 534 -2.38 -28.81 -35.91
C LEU A 534 -1.94 -28.14 -37.21
N TYR A 535 -2.87 -28.11 -38.15
CA TYR A 535 -2.65 -27.58 -39.48
C TYR A 535 -3.72 -26.57 -39.83
N HIS A 536 -3.31 -25.40 -40.32
CA HIS A 536 -4.20 -24.39 -40.88
C HIS A 536 -4.07 -24.44 -42.40
N PHE A 537 -5.13 -24.88 -43.07
CA PHE A 537 -5.17 -24.88 -44.53
C PHE A 537 -5.32 -23.45 -45.02
N VAL A 538 -4.24 -22.88 -45.59
CA VAL A 538 -4.20 -21.51 -46.09
C VAL A 538 -4.51 -21.43 -47.59
N VAL A 539 -4.37 -22.55 -48.30
CA VAL A 539 -4.60 -22.70 -49.74
C VAL A 539 -5.30 -24.04 -50.02
N GLY A 540 -6.13 -24.05 -51.06
CA GLY A 540 -6.84 -25.23 -51.57
C GLY A 540 -8.28 -25.39 -51.03
N ALA A 541 -8.91 -26.51 -51.33
CA ALA A 541 -10.33 -26.79 -51.04
C ALA A 541 -10.68 -26.76 -49.55
N PHE A 542 -9.70 -27.03 -48.66
CA PHE A 542 -9.89 -26.99 -47.21
C PHE A 542 -9.54 -25.63 -46.59
N LYS A 543 -9.33 -24.59 -47.40
CA LYS A 543 -8.88 -23.26 -46.93
C LYS A 543 -9.76 -22.72 -45.79
N GLY A 544 -9.09 -22.26 -44.73
CA GLY A 544 -9.70 -21.69 -43.52
C GLY A 544 -9.93 -22.70 -42.39
N LEU A 545 -9.75 -24.00 -42.64
CA LEU A 545 -9.88 -25.02 -41.60
C LEU A 545 -8.61 -25.15 -40.76
N VAL A 546 -8.81 -25.28 -39.45
CA VAL A 546 -7.78 -25.69 -38.50
C VAL A 546 -8.11 -27.09 -38.01
N VAL A 547 -7.22 -28.04 -38.28
CA VAL A 547 -7.47 -29.48 -38.07
C VAL A 547 -6.33 -30.09 -37.30
N GLN A 548 -6.65 -30.92 -36.30
CA GLN A 548 -5.70 -31.81 -35.67
C GLN A 548 -5.73 -33.16 -36.37
N LEU A 549 -4.57 -33.64 -36.83
CA LEU A 549 -4.47 -34.92 -37.53
C LEU A 549 -4.43 -36.07 -36.54
N LEU A 550 -5.18 -37.13 -36.83
CA LEU A 550 -5.27 -38.34 -35.99
C LEU A 550 -4.30 -39.44 -36.42
N ILE A 551 -3.71 -39.30 -37.60
CA ILE A 551 -2.77 -40.24 -38.20
C ILE A 551 -1.64 -39.50 -38.91
N ASP A 552 -0.52 -40.18 -39.14
CA ASP A 552 0.50 -39.74 -40.09
C ASP A 552 0.03 -40.03 -41.51
N VAL A 553 0.06 -39.04 -42.40
CA VAL A 553 -0.39 -39.18 -43.79
C VAL A 553 0.41 -38.27 -44.72
N THR A 554 0.79 -38.77 -45.89
CA THR A 554 1.39 -37.96 -46.95
C THR A 554 0.48 -38.02 -48.17
N CYS A 555 -0.22 -36.92 -48.47
CA CYS A 555 -1.16 -36.86 -49.58
C CYS A 555 -1.42 -35.42 -50.05
N ILE A 556 -2.03 -35.30 -51.22
CA ILE A 556 -2.77 -34.08 -51.61
C ILE A 556 -4.13 -34.20 -50.93
N MET A 557 -4.38 -33.37 -49.90
CA MET A 557 -5.55 -33.51 -49.03
C MET A 557 -6.86 -33.44 -49.81
N GLU A 558 -7.01 -32.49 -50.74
CA GLU A 558 -8.26 -32.32 -51.51
C GLU A 558 -8.53 -33.38 -52.56
N GLU A 559 -7.53 -34.17 -52.94
CA GLU A 559 -7.71 -35.31 -53.84
C GLU A 559 -8.03 -36.60 -53.09
N LYS A 560 -7.64 -36.70 -51.81
CA LYS A 560 -7.70 -37.94 -51.02
C LYS A 560 -8.68 -37.89 -49.86
N CYS A 561 -9.23 -36.72 -49.56
CA CYS A 561 -10.14 -36.53 -48.43
C CYS A 561 -11.30 -35.59 -48.77
N TYR A 562 -12.37 -35.68 -47.98
CA TYR A 562 -13.49 -34.73 -47.99
C TYR A 562 -13.83 -34.29 -46.58
N LEU A 563 -14.59 -33.20 -46.46
CA LEU A 563 -15.14 -32.72 -45.19
C LEU A 563 -16.52 -33.36 -44.98
N ASN A 564 -16.74 -34.03 -43.85
CA ASN A 564 -18.07 -34.52 -43.49
C ASN A 564 -18.95 -33.39 -42.91
N SER A 565 -20.21 -33.71 -42.59
CA SER A 565 -21.17 -32.75 -42.00
C SER A 565 -20.77 -32.25 -40.61
N GLU A 566 -19.84 -32.93 -39.94
CA GLU A 566 -19.33 -32.59 -38.61
C GLU A 566 -18.05 -31.73 -38.68
N GLY A 567 -17.56 -31.42 -39.89
CA GLY A 567 -16.35 -30.62 -40.09
C GLY A 567 -15.05 -31.42 -39.96
N GLU A 568 -15.12 -32.75 -40.00
CA GLU A 568 -13.97 -33.64 -39.93
C GLU A 568 -13.43 -33.98 -41.32
N ILE A 569 -12.11 -34.19 -41.41
CA ILE A 569 -11.46 -34.65 -42.65
C ILE A 569 -11.52 -36.18 -42.68
N VAL A 570 -12.19 -36.72 -43.69
CA VAL A 570 -12.39 -38.15 -43.90
C VAL A 570 -11.68 -38.61 -45.17
N SER A 571 -10.96 -39.73 -45.09
CA SER A 571 -10.28 -40.30 -46.26
C SER A 571 -11.27 -40.92 -47.26
N PHE A 572 -11.12 -40.63 -48.55
CA PHE A 572 -11.85 -41.31 -49.62
C PHE A 572 -11.51 -42.81 -49.72
N THR A 573 -10.30 -43.19 -49.34
CA THR A 573 -9.81 -44.57 -49.51
C THR A 573 -10.34 -45.50 -48.42
N THR A 574 -10.36 -45.04 -47.17
CA THR A 574 -10.68 -45.89 -46.02
C THR A 574 -12.03 -45.56 -45.39
N GLY A 575 -12.61 -44.39 -45.68
CA GLY A 575 -13.82 -43.90 -45.00
C GLY A 575 -13.58 -43.49 -43.54
N ASN A 576 -12.35 -43.55 -43.04
CA ASN A 576 -12.02 -43.19 -41.67
C ASN A 576 -11.78 -41.69 -41.52
N VAL A 577 -12.15 -41.15 -40.36
CA VAL A 577 -11.76 -39.80 -39.93
C VAL A 577 -10.25 -39.77 -39.72
N ILE A 578 -9.57 -38.91 -40.46
CA ILE A 578 -8.11 -38.73 -40.36
C ILE A 578 -7.72 -37.42 -39.68
N GLY A 579 -8.66 -36.48 -39.55
CA GLY A 579 -8.44 -35.22 -38.84
C GLY A 579 -9.74 -34.62 -38.33
N ILE A 580 -9.67 -33.97 -37.16
CA ILE A 580 -10.82 -33.34 -36.51
C ILE A 580 -10.65 -31.83 -36.47
N ALA A 581 -11.75 -31.10 -36.67
CA ALA A 581 -11.75 -29.65 -36.49
C ALA A 581 -11.28 -29.30 -35.06
N SER A 582 -10.36 -28.37 -34.94
CA SER A 582 -9.80 -27.97 -33.65
C SER A 582 -9.61 -26.47 -33.57
N SER A 583 -9.69 -25.92 -32.36
CA SER A 583 -9.32 -24.53 -32.13
C SER A 583 -7.80 -24.35 -32.18
N ALA A 584 -7.34 -23.22 -32.71
CA ALA A 584 -5.96 -22.74 -32.55
C ALA A 584 -5.65 -22.22 -31.13
N LYS A 585 -6.63 -22.27 -30.19
CA LYS A 585 -6.44 -21.81 -28.83
C LYS A 585 -5.43 -22.71 -28.10
N GLY A 586 -4.58 -22.06 -27.32
CA GLY A 586 -3.59 -22.66 -26.44
C GLY A 586 -4.18 -23.32 -25.19
N SER A 587 -3.31 -23.71 -24.28
CA SER A 587 -3.65 -24.34 -22.99
C SER A 587 -2.80 -23.76 -21.87
N TRP A 588 -3.32 -23.76 -20.65
CA TRP A 588 -2.60 -23.36 -19.43
C TRP A 588 -1.71 -24.44 -18.83
N GLY A 589 -1.69 -25.64 -19.42
CA GLY A 589 -0.91 -26.76 -18.91
C GLY A 589 -1.45 -27.32 -17.59
N ASP A 590 -2.66 -26.91 -17.19
CA ASP A 590 -3.27 -27.23 -15.92
C ASP A 590 -3.67 -28.71 -15.83
N ASP A 591 -3.05 -29.42 -14.89
CA ASP A 591 -3.34 -30.81 -14.57
C ASP A 591 -4.50 -30.98 -13.57
N GLN A 592 -5.18 -29.90 -13.21
CA GLN A 592 -6.30 -29.86 -12.25
C GLN A 592 -5.95 -30.37 -10.84
N THR A 593 -4.66 -30.52 -10.52
CA THR A 593 -4.18 -30.92 -9.20
C THR A 593 -3.55 -29.74 -8.46
N ILE A 594 -3.62 -29.73 -7.13
CA ILE A 594 -2.84 -28.81 -6.30
C ILE A 594 -1.65 -29.55 -5.70
N PRO A 595 -0.41 -29.22 -6.11
CA PRO A 595 0.79 -29.80 -5.51
C PRO A 595 0.86 -29.46 -4.03
N ILE A 596 1.06 -30.48 -3.19
CA ILE A 596 1.25 -30.33 -1.75
C ILE A 596 2.70 -30.73 -1.44
N ILE A 597 3.54 -29.72 -1.25
CA ILE A 597 4.98 -29.87 -1.01
C ILE A 597 5.41 -29.01 0.19
N SER A 598 6.63 -29.17 0.67
CA SER A 598 7.26 -28.22 1.58
C SER A 598 8.22 -27.32 0.81
N GLY A 599 8.17 -26.01 1.08
CA GLY A 599 9.02 -25.03 0.41
C GLY A 599 8.63 -24.80 -1.05
N GLU A 600 9.63 -24.65 -1.92
CA GLU A 600 9.45 -24.43 -3.35
C GLU A 600 10.11 -25.56 -4.14
N ASN A 601 9.53 -25.91 -5.29
CA ASN A 601 10.12 -26.85 -6.24
C ASN A 601 9.60 -26.53 -7.66
N THR A 602 9.90 -27.37 -8.64
CA THR A 602 9.33 -27.29 -9.98
C THR A 602 8.63 -28.59 -10.38
N LYS A 603 7.72 -28.49 -11.34
CA LYS A 603 7.13 -29.64 -12.03
C LYS A 603 7.02 -29.37 -13.53
N THR A 604 6.83 -30.44 -14.30
CA THR A 604 6.45 -30.33 -15.71
C THR A 604 4.93 -30.27 -15.82
N ASP A 605 4.40 -29.26 -16.52
CA ASP A 605 2.96 -29.09 -16.78
C ASP A 605 2.47 -29.97 -17.94
N LEU A 606 1.16 -29.97 -18.23
CA LEU A 606 0.61 -30.77 -19.34
C LEU A 606 1.06 -30.30 -20.73
N ASN A 607 1.63 -29.10 -20.83
CA ASN A 607 2.18 -28.58 -22.08
C ASN A 607 3.70 -28.88 -22.22
N GLY A 608 4.33 -29.50 -21.21
CA GLY A 608 5.77 -29.79 -21.19
C GLY A 608 6.63 -28.63 -20.66
N ASN A 609 6.05 -27.56 -20.13
CA ASN A 609 6.81 -26.47 -19.51
C ASN A 609 7.24 -26.85 -18.09
N THR A 610 8.43 -26.41 -17.69
CA THR A 610 8.82 -26.36 -16.28
C THR A 610 8.14 -25.19 -15.60
N VAL A 611 7.34 -25.46 -14.56
CA VAL A 611 6.60 -24.46 -13.77
C VAL A 611 6.91 -24.59 -12.28
N LYS A 612 6.87 -23.47 -11.55
CA LYS A 612 7.06 -23.47 -10.09
C LYS A 612 5.89 -24.14 -9.37
N VAL A 613 6.20 -24.85 -8.29
CA VAL A 613 5.25 -25.31 -7.27
C VAL A 613 5.70 -24.81 -5.91
N PHE A 614 4.76 -24.55 -5.01
CA PHE A 614 5.08 -23.87 -3.76
C PHE A 614 4.16 -24.26 -2.60
N CYS A 615 4.73 -24.15 -1.40
CA CYS A 615 4.04 -23.99 -0.13
C CYS A 615 4.61 -22.74 0.56
N HIS A 616 3.79 -21.69 0.64
CA HIS A 616 4.14 -20.44 1.29
C HIS A 616 3.23 -20.20 2.49
N HIS A 617 3.69 -19.41 3.46
CA HIS A 617 2.82 -18.82 4.47
C HIS A 617 3.08 -17.32 4.62
N THR A 618 2.18 -16.62 5.31
CA THR A 618 2.38 -15.19 5.60
C THR A 618 3.63 -14.95 6.43
N LEU A 619 4.35 -13.85 6.14
CA LEU A 619 5.54 -13.43 6.90
C LEU A 619 5.22 -13.25 8.39
N PHE A 620 4.04 -12.72 8.69
CA PHE A 620 3.57 -12.50 10.06
C PHE A 620 2.43 -13.45 10.42
N PRO A 621 2.33 -13.85 11.70
CA PRO A 621 1.19 -14.61 12.19
C PRO A 621 -0.11 -13.79 12.09
N ILE A 622 -1.20 -14.49 11.82
CA ILE A 622 -2.55 -13.91 11.73
C ILE A 622 -3.35 -14.10 13.02
N GLY A 623 -2.85 -14.91 13.96
CA GLY A 623 -3.50 -15.15 15.24
C GLY A 623 -2.69 -16.08 16.15
N ILE A 624 -3.19 -16.33 17.37
CA ILE A 624 -2.65 -17.30 18.32
C ILE A 624 -3.46 -18.59 18.21
N ALA A 625 -2.80 -19.73 17.96
CA ALA A 625 -3.47 -21.02 17.80
C ALA A 625 -3.89 -21.61 19.16
N HIS A 626 -2.97 -21.59 20.12
CA HIS A 626 -3.21 -21.92 21.51
C HIS A 626 -2.11 -21.29 22.36
N ASN A 627 -2.44 -20.88 23.59
CA ASN A 627 -1.44 -20.71 24.63
C ASN A 627 -1.09 -22.13 25.09
N GLY A 628 0.21 -22.45 25.15
CA GLY A 628 0.72 -23.79 25.49
C GLY A 628 -0.04 -24.52 26.58
#